data_AF-A0A366ZIK4-F1
#
_entry.id   AF-A0A366ZIK4-F1
#
_cell.length_a   1.000
_cell.length_b   1.000
_cell.length_c   1.000
_cell.angle_alpha   90.00
_cell.angle_beta   90.00
_cell.angle_gamma   90.00
#
_symmetry.space_group_name_H-M   'P 1'
#
loop_
_entity.id
_entity.type
_entity.pdbx_description
1 polymer ?
#
loop_
_entity_poly.entity_id
_entity_poly.type
_entity_poly.pdbx_seq_one_letter_code
_entity_poly.pdbx_strand_id
1 'polypeptide(L)'
;MPSSSEPRRSAFPGLQDLADRRRGLIEELVRARRESDLSQTEIAARMGTSQSAVARLESGGLDARLSTLERYAAALGRTVDWQVRPSEESR
;
A
#
# COMPACT_ATOMS: atom_id res chain seq x y z
N MET A 1 25.66 11.47 28.06
CA MET A 1 25.08 11.48 26.70
C MET A 1 24.56 10.08 26.37
N PRO A 2 23.24 9.84 26.39
CA PRO A 2 22.64 8.78 25.61
C PRO A 2 21.73 9.40 24.53
N SER A 3 22.10 9.19 23.27
CA SER A 3 21.21 9.40 22.12
C SER A 3 20.41 8.13 21.94
N SER A 4 19.10 8.19 22.14
CA SER A 4 18.15 7.15 21.74
C SER A 4 16.96 7.88 21.16
N SER A 5 17.02 8.15 19.86
CA SER A 5 15.87 8.67 19.11
C SER A 5 14.95 7.49 18.81
N GLU A 6 14.04 7.22 19.73
CA GLU A 6 12.85 6.41 19.48
C GLU A 6 12.06 7.09 18.35
N PRO A 7 11.61 6.36 17.31
CA PRO A 7 10.81 6.96 16.25
C PRO A 7 9.55 7.53 16.88
N ARG A 8 9.36 8.86 16.77
CA ARG A 8 8.19 9.59 17.26
C ARG A 8 6.93 8.90 16.73
N ARG A 9 6.26 8.12 17.57
CA ARG A 9 4.90 7.64 17.33
C ARG A 9 4.06 8.87 17.03
N SER A 10 3.52 8.94 15.82
CA SER A 10 2.57 9.98 15.42
C SER A 10 1.45 10.04 16.47
N ALA A 11 1.26 11.21 17.08
CA ALA A 11 0.30 11.45 18.16
C ALA A 11 -1.16 11.60 17.69
N PHE A 12 -1.48 11.15 16.47
CA PHE A 12 -2.84 11.09 15.95
C PHE A 12 -3.39 9.67 16.13
N PRO A 13 -4.39 9.46 17.01
CA PRO A 13 -5.09 8.19 17.12
C PRO A 13 -5.61 7.73 15.74
N GLY A 14 -5.39 6.46 15.40
CA GLY A 14 -5.81 5.87 14.11
C GLY A 14 -4.82 6.02 12.95
N LEU A 15 -3.74 6.81 13.08
CA LEU A 15 -2.73 6.97 12.02
C LEU A 15 -1.92 5.67 11.79
N GLN A 16 -1.73 4.88 12.85
CA GLN A 16 -1.16 3.54 12.79
C GLN A 16 -2.12 2.57 12.08
N ASP A 17 -3.39 2.54 12.48
CA ASP A 17 -4.41 1.68 11.84
C ASP A 17 -4.57 1.96 10.35
N LEU A 18 -4.51 3.24 9.94
CA LEU A 18 -4.55 3.63 8.52
C LEU A 18 -3.33 3.14 7.75
N ALA A 19 -2.13 3.25 8.33
CA ALA A 19 -0.90 2.73 7.73
C ALA A 19 -0.93 1.20 7.61
N ASP A 20 -1.46 0.52 8.64
CA ASP A 20 -1.56 -0.94 8.69
C ASP A 20 -2.54 -1.47 7.65
N ARG A 21 -3.73 -0.85 7.54
CA ARG A 21 -4.71 -1.17 6.48
C ARG A 21 -4.11 -0.99 5.08
N ARG A 22 -3.35 0.08 4.86
CA ARG A 22 -2.70 0.32 3.56
C ARG A 22 -1.64 -0.73 3.25
N ARG A 23 -0.80 -1.09 4.23
CA ARG A 23 0.19 -2.17 4.05
C ARG A 23 -0.50 -3.49 3.72
N GLY A 24 -1.58 -3.83 4.42
CA GLY A 24 -2.37 -5.03 4.12
C GLY A 24 -2.87 -5.07 2.68
N LEU A 25 -3.39 -3.95 2.16
CA LEU A 25 -3.83 -3.88 0.76
C LEU A 25 -2.67 -4.02 -0.24
N ILE A 26 -1.51 -3.43 0.04
CA ILE A 26 -0.31 -3.59 -0.79
C ILE A 26 0.14 -5.06 -0.80
N GLU A 27 0.18 -5.72 0.37
CA GLU A 27 0.54 -7.13 0.48
C GLU A 27 -0.41 -8.04 -0.31
N GLU A 28 -1.70 -7.73 -0.32
CA GLU A 28 -2.70 -8.44 -1.11
C GLU A 28 -2.46 -8.31 -2.62
N LEU A 29 -2.15 -7.09 -3.09
CA LEU A 29 -1.78 -6.84 -4.49
C LEU A 29 -0.48 -7.56 -4.88
N VAL A 30 0.52 -7.56 -3.99
CA VAL A 30 1.79 -8.29 -4.20
C VAL A 30 1.54 -9.78 -4.30
N ARG A 31 0.68 -10.33 -3.44
CA ARG A 31 0.30 -11.74 -3.50
C ARG A 31 -0.39 -12.07 -4.81
N ALA A 32 -1.40 -11.29 -5.19
CA ALA A 32 -2.13 -11.48 -6.44
C ALA A 32 -1.23 -11.38 -7.68
N ARG A 33 -0.22 -10.49 -7.67
CA ARG A 33 0.82 -10.43 -8.71
C ARG A 33 1.60 -11.73 -8.80
N ARG A 34 2.07 -12.24 -7.66
CA ARG A 34 2.85 -13.49 -7.59
C ARG A 34 2.03 -14.69 -8.04
N GLU A 35 0.76 -14.77 -7.66
CA GLU A 35 -0.19 -15.80 -8.13
C GLU A 35 -0.46 -15.73 -9.64
N SER A 36 -0.21 -14.57 -10.25
CA SER A 36 -0.32 -14.39 -11.70
C SER A 36 1.01 -14.60 -12.44
N ASP A 37 2.06 -15.07 -11.73
CA ASP A 37 3.43 -15.28 -12.23
C ASP A 37 4.08 -14.06 -12.88
N LEU A 38 3.65 -12.85 -12.50
CA LEU A 38 4.20 -11.61 -13.03
C LEU A 38 5.37 -11.12 -12.19
N SER A 39 6.47 -10.75 -12.83
CA SER A 39 7.55 -9.98 -12.22
C SER A 39 7.14 -8.53 -11.94
N GLN A 40 7.94 -7.83 -11.13
CA GLN A 40 7.76 -6.40 -10.89
C GLN A 40 7.93 -5.57 -12.18
N THR A 41 8.78 -6.03 -13.11
CA THR A 41 8.98 -5.36 -14.41
C THR A 41 7.74 -5.50 -15.29
N GLU A 42 7.14 -6.69 -15.34
CA GLU A 42 5.96 -6.95 -16.17
C GLU A 42 4.74 -6.19 -15.67
N ILE A 43 4.49 -6.18 -14.34
CA ILE A 43 3.39 -5.38 -13.81
C ILE A 43 3.64 -3.88 -13.99
N ALA A 44 4.89 -3.43 -13.87
CA ALA A 44 5.24 -2.03 -14.10
C ALA A 44 4.93 -1.59 -15.54
N ALA A 45 5.26 -2.44 -16.52
CA ALA A 45 4.93 -2.20 -17.92
C ALA A 45 3.41 -2.07 -18.13
N ARG A 46 2.60 -2.96 -17.53
CA ARG A 46 1.14 -2.88 -17.58
C ARG A 46 0.58 -1.62 -16.90
N MET A 47 1.22 -1.19 -15.81
CA MET A 47 0.86 0.04 -15.10
C MET A 47 1.36 1.33 -15.79
N GLY A 48 2.17 1.23 -16.83
CA GLY A 48 2.83 2.38 -17.47
C GLY A 48 3.79 3.11 -16.53
N THR A 49 4.57 2.37 -15.73
CA THR A 49 5.53 2.91 -14.76
C THR A 49 6.85 2.13 -14.77
N SER A 50 7.81 2.52 -13.92
CA SER A 50 9.10 1.82 -13.80
C SER A 50 9.05 0.66 -12.82
N GLN A 51 9.89 -0.36 -13.03
CA GLN A 51 10.07 -1.46 -12.06
C GLN A 51 10.49 -0.91 -10.68
N SER A 52 11.34 0.11 -10.63
CA SER A 52 11.77 0.74 -9.39
C SER A 52 10.63 1.44 -8.63
N ALA A 53 9.64 1.99 -9.34
CA ALA A 53 8.44 2.57 -8.72
C ALA A 53 7.56 1.47 -8.11
N VAL A 54 7.39 0.35 -8.81
CA VAL A 54 6.69 -0.84 -8.27
C VAL A 54 7.43 -1.40 -7.06
N ALA A 55 8.75 -1.58 -7.13
CA ALA A 55 9.53 -2.11 -6.01
C ALA A 55 9.39 -1.25 -4.74
N ARG A 56 9.42 0.08 -4.88
CA ARG A 56 9.20 1.02 -3.76
C ARG A 56 7.78 0.97 -3.20
N LEU A 57 6.79 0.78 -4.07
CA LEU A 57 5.40 0.60 -3.68
C LEU A 57 5.24 -0.69 -2.87
N GLU A 58 5.75 -1.81 -3.38
CA GLU A 58 5.68 -3.13 -2.74
C GLU A 58 6.49 -3.20 -1.43
N SER A 59 7.56 -2.42 -1.29
CA SER A 59 8.35 -2.36 -0.06
C SER A 59 7.70 -1.51 1.04
N GLY A 60 6.51 -0.94 0.81
CA GLY A 60 5.82 -0.07 1.76
C GLY A 60 6.53 1.27 2.01
N GLY A 61 7.47 1.66 1.14
CA GLY A 61 8.31 2.84 1.30
C GLY A 61 7.64 4.17 0.93
N LEU A 62 6.42 4.13 0.40
CA LEU A 62 5.67 5.29 -0.06
C LEU A 62 4.29 5.33 0.57
N ASP A 63 3.85 6.55 0.92
CA ASP A 63 2.44 6.86 1.17
C ASP A 63 1.68 6.71 -0.17
N ALA A 64 1.38 5.47 -0.54
CA ALA A 64 0.83 5.13 -1.84
C ALA A 64 -0.52 5.81 -2.03
N ARG A 65 -0.66 6.58 -3.11
CA ARG A 65 -1.95 7.18 -3.47
C ARG A 65 -2.94 6.08 -3.82
N LEU A 66 -4.20 6.35 -3.51
CA LEU A 66 -5.33 5.53 -3.92
C LEU A 66 -5.28 5.16 -5.42
N SER A 67 -5.14 6.16 -6.28
CA SER A 67 -5.04 5.98 -7.73
C SER A 67 -3.93 5.02 -8.18
N THR A 68 -2.86 4.90 -7.38
CA THR A 68 -1.75 3.98 -7.67
C THR A 68 -2.16 2.53 -7.38
N LEU A 69 -2.89 2.31 -6.28
CA LEU A 69 -3.40 0.99 -5.90
C LEU A 69 -4.46 0.50 -6.89
N GLU A 70 -5.37 1.39 -7.31
CA GLU A 70 -6.37 1.09 -8.35
C GLU A 70 -5.71 0.70 -9.67
N ARG A 71 -4.68 1.44 -10.11
CA ARG A 71 -3.94 1.11 -11.33
C ARG A 71 -3.21 -0.22 -11.23
N TYR A 72 -2.64 -0.54 -10.07
CA TYR A 72 -2.01 -1.83 -9.83
C TYR A 72 -3.04 -2.95 -9.98
N ALA A 73 -4.19 -2.83 -9.29
CA ALA A 73 -5.26 -3.81 -9.40
C ALA A 73 -5.76 -3.97 -10.83
N ALA A 74 -5.98 -2.87 -11.55
CA ALA A 74 -6.39 -2.89 -12.95
C ALA A 74 -5.36 -3.63 -13.84
N ALA A 75 -4.06 -3.43 -13.59
CA ALA A 75 -2.99 -4.14 -14.31
C ALA A 75 -2.95 -5.65 -14.02
N LEU A 76 -3.56 -6.09 -12.91
CA LEU A 76 -3.82 -7.49 -12.57
C LEU A 76 -5.19 -8.00 -13.06
N GLY A 77 -6.02 -7.17 -13.71
CA GLY A 77 -7.39 -7.52 -14.06
C GLY A 77 -8.34 -7.59 -12.85
N ARG A 78 -8.06 -6.82 -11.79
CA ARG A 78 -8.82 -6.76 -10.54
C ARG A 78 -9.33 -5.35 -10.29
N THR A 79 -10.25 -5.22 -9.33
CA THR A 79 -10.82 -3.94 -8.88
C THR A 79 -10.56 -3.77 -7.39
N VAL A 80 -10.38 -2.52 -6.94
CA VAL A 80 -10.37 -2.17 -5.52
C VAL A 80 -11.58 -1.28 -5.26
N ASP A 81 -12.44 -1.70 -4.34
CA ASP A 81 -13.63 -0.96 -3.93
C ASP A 81 -13.43 -0.28 -2.57
N TRP A 82 -14.10 0.85 -2.37
CA TRP A 82 -13.96 1.68 -1.17
C TRP A 82 -15.30 1.82 -0.45
N GLN A 83 -15.26 1.64 0.87
CA GLN A 83 -16.42 1.80 1.73
C GLN A 83 -16.13 2.84 2.82
N VAL A 84 -17.04 3.81 2.95
CA VAL A 84 -17.07 4.73 4.08
C VAL A 84 -18.03 4.16 5.12
N ARG A 85 -17.56 3.97 6.35
CA ARG A 85 -18.36 3.50 7.49
C ARG A 85 -18.25 4.51 8.64
N PRO A 86 -19.26 4.60 9.52
CA PRO A 86 -19.12 5.36 10.75
C PRO A 86 -17.85 4.91 11.48
N SER A 87 -16.97 5.85 11.83
CA SER A 87 -15.93 5.57 12.82
C SER A 87 -16.66 5.29 14.12
N GLU A 88 -16.44 4.13 14.73
CA GLU A 88 -17.02 3.84 16.04
C GLU A 88 -16.66 5.02 16.96
N GLU A 89 -17.68 5.81 17.33
CA GLU A 89 -17.54 6.86 18.33
C GLU A 89 -17.13 6.13 19.60
N SER A 90 -15.88 6.36 20.04
CA SER A 90 -15.39 5.90 21.32
C SER A 90 -16.41 6.29 22.39
N ARG A 91 -17.14 5.32 22.90
CA ARG A 91 -18.02 5.50 24.05
C ARG A 91 -17.21 5.48 25.33
#